data_AF-A0A5B0BQP6-F1
#
_entry.id   AF-A0A5B0BQP6-F1
#
_cell.length_a   1.000
_cell.length_b   1.000
_cell.length_c   1.000
_cell.angle_alpha   90.00
_cell.angle_beta   90.00
_cell.angle_gamma   90.00
#
_symmetry.space_group_name_H-M   'P 1'
#
loop_
_entity.id
_entity.type
_entity.pdbx_description
1 polymer ?
#
loop_
_entity_poly.entity_id
_entity_poly.type
_entity_poly.pdbx_seq_one_letter_code
_entity_poly.pdbx_strand_id
1 'polypeptide(L)' 'MYSTKDMKRLYHEEKYSVKQVADILGCSPSLVASRLGDAVRSRKEAGRIRSIHLHFGIIPSVFKD' A
#
# COMPACT_ATOMS: atom_id res chain seq x y z
N MET A 1 15.72 -11.63 -2.38
CA MET A 1 15.29 -10.88 -3.60
C MET A 1 13.86 -10.44 -3.38
N TYR A 2 13.56 -9.14 -3.34
CA TYR A 2 12.19 -8.67 -3.09
C TYR A 2 11.32 -8.90 -4.33
N SER A 3 10.25 -9.67 -4.19
CA SER A 3 9.33 -9.95 -5.29
C SER A 3 8.43 -8.74 -5.55
N THR A 4 8.45 -8.22 -6.78
CA THR A 4 7.52 -7.17 -7.22
C THR A 4 6.06 -7.57 -7.01
N LYS A 5 5.75 -8.88 -7.05
CA LYS A 5 4.42 -9.42 -6.79
C LYS A 5 3.96 -9.14 -5.36
N ASP A 6 4.82 -9.32 -4.36
CA ASP A 6 4.49 -9.07 -2.96
C ASP A 6 4.27 -7.59 -2.68
N MET A 7 5.07 -6.70 -3.29
CA MET A 7 4.85 -5.26 -3.20
C MET A 7 3.49 -4.86 -3.74
N LYS A 8 3.12 -5.38 -4.92
CA LYS A 8 1.81 -5.10 -5.54
C LYS A 8 0.65 -5.66 -4.71
N ARG A 9 0.77 -6.87 -4.17
CA ARG A 9 -0.22 -7.49 -3.30
C ARG A 9 -0.44 -6.68 -2.02
N LEU A 10 0.62 -6.38 -1.28
CA LEU A 10 0.54 -5.60 -0.04
C LEU A 10 -0.01 -4.19 -0.29
N TYR A 11 0.39 -3.58 -1.40
CA TYR A 11 -0.11 -2.27 -1.78
C TYR A 11 -1.59 -2.35 -2.20
N HIS A 12 -1.96 -3.09 -3.23
CA HIS A 12 -3.33 -3.04 -3.79
C HIS A 12 -4.38 -3.84 -3.03
N GLU A 13 -4.04 -5.03 -2.53
CA GLU A 13 -5.00 -5.95 -1.89
C GLU A 13 -5.10 -5.66 -0.39
N GLU A 14 -3.95 -5.59 0.29
CA GLU A 14 -3.93 -5.36 1.75
C GLU A 14 -4.06 -3.88 2.15
N LYS A 15 -4.11 -3.01 1.14
CA LYS A 15 -4.25 -1.57 1.23
C LYS A 15 -3.14 -0.84 2.02
N TYR A 16 -1.95 -1.41 2.14
CA TYR A 16 -0.82 -0.73 2.78
C TYR A 16 -0.30 0.46 1.95
N SER A 17 0.27 1.44 2.66
CA SER A 17 1.03 2.54 2.05
C SER A 17 2.42 2.08 1.62
N VAL A 18 3.07 2.82 0.69
CA VAL A 18 4.43 2.53 0.23
C VAL A 18 5.41 2.35 1.38
N LYS A 19 5.30 3.22 2.41
CA LYS A 19 6.14 3.14 3.61
C LYS A 19 5.90 1.85 4.38
N GLN A 20 4.64 1.49 4.65
CA GLN A 20 4.32 0.25 5.36
C GLN A 20 4.77 -0.99 4.56
N VAL A 21 4.60 -1.00 3.24
CA VAL A 21 5.11 -2.09 2.39
C VAL A 21 6.63 -2.21 2.51
N ALA A 22 7.34 -1.08 2.49
CA ALA A 22 8.78 -1.04 2.68
C ALA A 22 9.20 -1.59 4.05
N ASP A 23 8.52 -1.18 5.12
CA ASP A 23 8.77 -1.64 6.49
C ASP A 23 8.50 -3.16 6.61
N ILE A 24 7.40 -3.67 6.03
CA ILE A 24 7.05 -5.10 6.03
C ILE A 24 8.08 -5.94 5.28
N LEU A 25 8.57 -5.44 4.14
CA LEU A 25 9.51 -6.17 3.29
C LEU A 25 10.97 -5.91 3.66
N GLY A 26 11.27 -5.01 4.60
CA GLY A 26 12.64 -4.65 4.97
C GLY A 26 13.42 -3.95 3.84
N CYS A 27 12.74 -3.14 3.03
CA CYS A 27 13.34 -2.46 1.88
C CYS A 27 13.09 -0.95 1.90
N SER A 28 13.64 -0.19 0.94
CA SER A 28 13.43 1.26 0.89
C SER A 28 12.07 1.62 0.29
N PRO A 29 11.40 2.68 0.77
CA PRO A 29 10.17 3.19 0.16
C PRO A 29 10.34 3.60 -1.31
N SER A 30 11.53 4.09 -1.68
CA SER A 30 11.87 4.44 -3.06
C SER A 30 11.90 3.22 -3.98
N LEU A 31 12.38 2.08 -3.50
CA LEU A 31 12.35 0.82 -4.25
C LEU A 31 10.91 0.38 -4.48
N VAL A 32 10.07 0.42 -3.45
CA VAL A 32 8.65 0.06 -3.57
C VAL A 32 7.95 0.98 -4.59
N ALA A 33 8.13 2.30 -4.49
CA ALA A 33 7.54 3.26 -5.43
C ALA A 33 8.01 2.99 -6.87
N SER A 34 9.31 2.75 -7.08
CA SER A 34 9.87 2.42 -8.39
C SER A 34 9.28 1.13 -8.97
N ARG A 35 9.02 0.12 -8.14
CA ARG A 35 8.44 -1.17 -8.56
C ARG A 35 6.93 -1.10 -8.80
N LEU A 36 6.23 -0.18 -8.15
CA LEU A 36 4.82 0.10 -8.45
C LEU A 36 4.70 0.88 -9.78
N GLY A 37 5.62 1.80 -10.07
CA GLY A 37 5.60 2.60 -11.29
C GLY A 37 4.27 3.34 -11.45
N ASP A 38 3.62 3.20 -12.60
CA ASP A 38 2.32 3.83 -12.88
C ASP A 38 1.13 3.16 -12.17
N ALA A 39 1.35 2.03 -11.49
CA ALA A 39 0.31 1.36 -10.70
C ALA A 39 0.05 2.04 -9.34
N VAL A 40 0.64 3.21 -9.08
CA VAL A 40 0.35 3.98 -7.86
C VAL A 40 -1.11 4.44 -7.84
N ARG A 41 -1.71 4.39 -6.65
CA ARG A 41 -3.11 4.77 -6.47
C ARG A 41 -3.34 6.23 -6.74
N SER A 42 -4.55 6.55 -7.19
CA SER A 42 -4.99 7.93 -7.32
C SER A 42 -4.99 8.65 -5.97
N ARG A 43 -4.83 9.97 -5.98
CA ARG A 43 -4.92 10.79 -4.75
C ARG A 43 -6.25 10.60 -4.02
N LYS A 44 -7.34 10.45 -4.77
CA LYS A 44 -8.68 10.21 -4.21
C LYS A 44 -8.74 8.87 -3.47
N GLU A 45 -8.20 7.82 -4.06
CA GLU A 45 -8.14 6.50 -3.43
C GLU A 45 -7.26 6.52 -2.17
N ALA A 46 -6.05 7.09 -2.25
CA ALA A 46 -5.16 7.22 -1.10
C ALA A 46 -5.82 8.03 0.04
N GLY A 47 -6.56 9.09 -0.29
CA GLY A 47 -7.31 9.89 0.68
C GLY A 47 -8.41 9.08 1.38
N ARG A 48 -9.18 8.27 0.63
CA ARG A 48 -10.20 7.38 1.21
C ARG A 48 -9.59 6.37 2.18
N ILE A 49 -8.54 5.67 1.75
CA ILE A 49 -7.81 4.69 2.58
C ILE A 49 -7.30 5.36 3.86
N ARG A 50 -6.69 6.54 3.74
CA ARG A 50 -6.22 7.30 4.91
C ARG A 50 -7.36 7.65 5.88
N SER A 51 -8.51 8.08 5.36
CA SER A 51 -9.68 8.40 6.17
C SER A 51 -10.19 7.19 6.95
N ILE A 52 -10.29 6.02 6.29
CA ILE A 52 -10.69 4.77 6.91
C ILE A 52 -9.69 4.37 8.00
N HIS A 53 -8.39 4.40 7.70
CA HIS A 53 -7.36 4.06 8.67
C HIS A 53 -7.36 5.00 9.88
N LEU A 54 -7.55 6.31 9.70
CA LEU A 54 -7.64 7.25 10.81
C LEU A 54 -8.86 7.02 11.69
N HIS A 55 -9.97 6.57 11.11
CA HIS A 55 -11.21 6.30 11.85
C HIS A 55 -11.16 4.97 12.61
N PHE A 56 -10.69 3.90 11.97
CA PHE A 56 -10.73 2.54 12.54
C PHE A 56 -9.39 2.07 13.12
N GLY A 57 -8.29 2.80 12.93
CA GLY A 57 -6.93 2.36 13.26
C GLY A 57 -6.35 1.29 12.31
N ILE A 58 -7.19 0.65 11.49
CA ILE A 58 -6.85 -0.37 10.49
C ILE A 58 -7.66 -0.13 9.21
N ILE A 59 -7.37 -0.87 8.14
CA ILE A 59 -8.28 -0.98 6.99
C ILE A 59 -9.06 -2.30 7.16
N PRO A 60 -10.33 -2.26 7.60
CA PRO A 60 -11.18 -3.45 7.68
C PRO A 60 -11.28 -4.17 6.34
N SER A 61 -11.42 -5.49 6.38
CA SER A 61 -11.55 -6.33 5.17
C SER A 61 -12.71 -5.91 4.27
N VAL A 62 -13.80 -5.39 4.84
CA VAL A 62 -14.97 -4.89 4.10
C VAL A 62 -14.69 -3.68 3.19
N PHE A 63 -13.52 -3.04 3.32
CA PHE A 63 -13.07 -1.94 2.45
C PHE A 63 -11.90 -2.33 1.55
N LYS A 64 -11.52 -3.62 1.55
CA LYS A 64 -10.52 -4.20 0.66
C LYS A 64 -11.25 -4.77 -0.57
N ASP A 65 -11.87 -3.87 -1.33
CA ASP A 65 -12.42 -4.15 -2.67
C ASP A 65 -11.31 -4.18 -3.72
#